data_AF-A0AAW2BUF0-F1
#
_entry.id   AF-A0AAW2BUF0-F1
#
_cell.length_a   1.000
_cell.length_b   1.000
_cell.length_c   1.000
_cell.angle_alpha   90.00
_cell.angle_beta   90.00
_cell.angle_gamma   90.00
#
_symmetry.space_group_name_H-M   'P 1'
#
loop_
_entity.id
_entity.type
_entity.pdbx_description
1 polymer ?
#
loop_
_entity_poly.entity_id
_entity_poly.type
_entity_poly.pdbx_seq_one_letter_code
_entity_poly.pdbx_strand_id
1 'polypeptide(L)'
;MFTLSGLLNFIDGVWSSCGEGRIIVFTTNNKEKLEKLDPALLRPGRMDMHVHMSYLTMDRFKQLVSNYLGIDGDHQLFEVIAGLLENKKVTPAEIAEELLKSEDPNVALRGVVEFLEQK
;
A
#
# COMPACT_ATOMS: atom_id res chain seq x y z
N MET A 1 -9.36 -20.35 -22.85
CA MET A 1 -8.87 -20.41 -21.45
C MET A 1 -7.74 -19.40 -21.33
N PHE A 2 -7.86 -18.42 -20.44
CA PHE A 2 -6.85 -17.37 -20.26
C PHE A 2 -5.86 -17.80 -19.19
N THR A 3 -4.56 -17.83 -19.49
CA THR A 3 -3.50 -18.15 -18.53
C THR A 3 -2.58 -16.94 -18.37
N LEU A 4 -1.98 -16.78 -17.18
CA LEU A 4 -1.06 -15.67 -16.90
C LEU A 4 0.16 -15.69 -17.82
N SER A 5 0.71 -16.89 -18.10
CA SER A 5 1.76 -17.08 -19.10
C SER A 5 1.30 -16.70 -20.51
N GLY A 6 0.03 -16.96 -20.87
CA GLY A 6 -0.54 -16.58 -22.15
C GLY A 6 -0.69 -15.06 -22.31
N LEU A 7 -1.14 -14.37 -21.27
CA LEU A 7 -1.20 -12.89 -21.24
C LEU A 7 0.21 -12.28 -21.39
N LEU A 8 1.22 -12.85 -20.73
CA LEU A 8 2.57 -12.30 -20.74
C LEU A 8 3.30 -12.54 -22.05
N ASN A 9 3.12 -13.71 -22.66
CA ASN A 9 3.63 -13.95 -24.01
C ASN A 9 2.96 -13.04 -25.06
N PHE A 10 1.70 -12.68 -24.85
CA PHE A 10 1.01 -11.71 -25.72
C PHE A 10 1.59 -10.30 -25.58
N ILE A 11 1.85 -9.86 -24.35
CA ILE A 11 2.49 -8.57 -24.06
C ILE A 11 3.89 -8.51 -24.69
N ASP A 12 4.66 -9.59 -24.60
CA ASP A 12 6.00 -9.68 -25.18
C ASP A 12 6.02 -9.70 -26.71
N GLY A 13 5.13 -10.46 -27.34
CA GLY A 13 5.23 -10.82 -28.75
C GLY A 13 4.55 -9.87 -29.75
N VAL A 14 3.48 -9.19 -29.34
CA VAL A 14 2.65 -8.37 -30.25
C VAL A 14 2.80 -6.87 -30.00
N TRP A 15 3.26 -6.49 -28.81
CA TRP A 15 3.14 -5.12 -28.29
C TRP A 15 4.47 -4.35 -28.22
N SER A 16 5.60 -5.05 -28.34
CA SER A 16 6.97 -4.53 -28.29
C SER A 16 7.45 -3.90 -29.61
N SER A 17 6.72 -4.10 -30.72
CA SER A 17 7.11 -3.67 -32.07
C SER A 17 6.51 -2.32 -32.53
N CYS A 18 5.81 -1.59 -31.65
CA CYS A 18 5.13 -0.34 -32.01
C CYS A 18 5.49 0.83 -31.08
N GLY A 19 6.64 1.45 -31.37
CA GLY A 19 6.93 2.90 -31.36
C GLY A 19 6.87 3.74 -30.06
N GLU A 20 6.11 3.35 -29.05
CA GLU A 20 5.89 4.18 -27.86
C GLU A 20 6.21 3.38 -26.60
N GLY A 21 6.98 3.98 -25.67
CA GLY A 21 7.26 3.39 -24.36
C GLY A 21 5.97 3.26 -23.56
N ARG A 22 5.74 2.09 -22.94
CA ARG A 22 4.53 1.81 -22.16
C ARG A 22 4.90 1.31 -20.78
N ILE A 23 4.15 1.73 -19.76
CA ILE A 23 4.24 1.24 -18.39
C ILE A 23 3.03 0.33 -18.15
N ILE A 24 3.29 -0.91 -17.72
CA ILE A 24 2.24 -1.88 -17.37
C ILE A 24 2.33 -2.14 -15.87
N VAL A 25 1.21 -1.95 -15.16
CA VAL A 25 1.14 -2.15 -13.71
C VAL A 25 0.29 -3.39 -13.42
N PHE A 26 0.88 -4.32 -12.66
CA PHE A 26 0.19 -5.50 -12.14
C PHE A 26 0.03 -5.38 -10.62
N THR A 27 -1.12 -5.79 -10.10
CA THR A 27 -1.39 -5.78 -8.65
C THR A 27 -1.85 -7.17 -8.21
N THR A 28 -1.37 -7.64 -7.07
CA THR A 28 -1.84 -8.88 -6.43
C THR A 28 -1.91 -8.69 -4.92
N ASN A 29 -2.94 -9.25 -4.29
CA ASN A 29 -3.05 -9.38 -2.84
C ASN A 29 -2.59 -10.77 -2.34
N ASN A 30 -2.18 -11.66 -3.24
CA ASN A 30 -1.79 -13.03 -2.93
C ASN A 30 -0.30 -13.23 -3.19
N LYS A 31 0.48 -13.18 -2.10
CA LYS A 31 1.94 -13.35 -2.13
C LYS A 31 2.34 -14.77 -2.55
N GLU A 32 1.64 -15.80 -2.08
CA GLU A 32 1.97 -17.19 -2.43
C GLU A 32 1.87 -17.46 -3.94
N LYS A 33 0.88 -16.85 -4.61
CA LYS A 33 0.74 -16.96 -6.06
C LYS A 33 1.87 -16.24 -6.80
N LEU A 34 2.39 -15.15 -6.24
CA LEU A 34 3.56 -14.46 -6.78
C LEU A 34 4.82 -15.32 -6.65
N GLU A 35 5.02 -15.96 -5.49
CA GLU A 35 6.16 -16.87 -5.25
C GLU A 35 6.11 -18.12 -6.14
N LYS A 36 4.91 -18.57 -6.52
CA LYS A 36 4.68 -19.69 -7.45
C LYS A 36 4.71 -19.27 -8.92
N LEU A 37 4.91 -17.99 -9.21
CA LEU A 37 4.96 -17.51 -10.59
C LEU A 37 6.23 -18.02 -11.27
N ASP A 38 6.13 -18.31 -12.57
CA ASP A 38 7.30 -18.67 -13.38
C ASP A 38 8.37 -17.56 -13.26
N PRO A 39 9.59 -17.86 -12.79
CA PRO A 39 10.67 -16.87 -12.67
C PRO A 39 10.99 -16.12 -13.96
N ALA A 40 10.70 -16.73 -15.12
CA ALA A 40 10.86 -16.06 -16.41
C ALA A 40 9.97 -14.81 -16.55
N LEU A 41 8.89 -14.68 -15.77
CA LEU A 41 7.99 -13.53 -15.78
C LEU A 41 8.51 -12.35 -14.95
N LEU A 42 9.33 -12.63 -13.93
CA LEU A 42 9.86 -11.64 -12.97
C LEU A 42 11.24 -11.07 -13.36
N ARG A 43 11.71 -11.39 -14.58
CA ARG A 43 13.03 -10.98 -15.08
C ARG A 43 13.01 -9.54 -15.64
N PRO A 44 14.17 -8.86 -15.72
CA PRO A 44 14.32 -7.56 -16.38
C PRO A 44 13.64 -7.49 -17.76
N GLY A 45 12.87 -6.43 -18.04
CA GLY A 45 12.11 -6.24 -19.28
C GLY A 45 10.69 -6.83 -19.29
N ARG A 46 10.26 -7.49 -18.20
CA ARG A 46 8.87 -7.97 -17.99
C ARG A 46 8.30 -7.35 -16.71
N MET A 47 8.06 -8.15 -15.66
CA MET A 47 7.71 -7.65 -14.33
C MET A 47 9.02 -7.42 -13.56
N ASP A 48 9.68 -6.30 -13.82
CA ASP A 48 11.03 -6.04 -13.34
C ASP A 48 11.09 -5.07 -12.16
N MET A 49 10.00 -4.36 -11.85
CA MET A 49 9.85 -3.54 -10.64
C MET A 49 8.79 -4.13 -9.69
N HIS A 50 9.22 -4.43 -8.46
CA HIS A 50 8.35 -5.00 -7.42
C HIS A 50 8.23 -4.06 -6.22
N VAL A 51 7.01 -3.61 -5.96
CA VAL A 51 6.69 -2.75 -4.81
C VAL A 51 5.75 -3.50 -3.87
N HIS A 52 6.21 -3.73 -2.63
CA HIS A 52 5.39 -4.35 -1.59
C HIS A 52 4.62 -3.29 -0.80
N MET A 53 3.30 -3.32 -0.89
CA MET A 53 2.40 -2.46 -0.10
C MET A 53 2.07 -3.13 1.23
N SER A 54 2.89 -2.86 2.25
CA SER A 54 2.73 -3.45 3.59
C SER A 54 1.67 -2.74 4.44
N TYR A 55 1.40 -3.31 5.62
CA TYR A 55 0.63 -2.64 6.67
C TYR A 55 1.35 -1.38 7.18
N LEU A 56 0.57 -0.53 7.85
CA LEU A 56 0.99 0.77 8.35
C LEU A 56 2.03 0.63 9.47
N THR A 57 3.11 1.38 9.35
CA THR A 57 4.10 1.57 10.43
C THR A 57 3.91 2.94 11.06
N MET A 58 4.48 3.15 12.25
CA MET A 58 4.38 4.44 12.92
C MET A 58 4.98 5.60 12.10
N ASP A 59 6.08 5.36 11.38
CA ASP A 59 6.67 6.37 10.49
C ASP A 59 5.72 6.75 9.35
N ARG A 60 5.04 5.76 8.76
CA ARG A 60 4.03 6.01 7.72
C ARG A 60 2.77 6.67 8.28
N PHE A 61 2.40 6.33 9.52
CA PHE A 61 1.30 7.01 10.22
C PHE A 61 1.59 8.50 10.39
N LYS A 62 2.78 8.87 10.88
CA LYS A 62 3.19 10.28 11.01
C LYS A 62 3.17 11.01 9.66
N GLN A 63 3.56 10.34 8.57
CA GLN A 63 3.44 10.91 7.23
C GLN A 63 1.98 11.15 6.83
N LEU A 64 1.06 10.23 7.11
CA LEU A 64 -0.37 10.46 6.86
C LEU A 64 -0.87 11.66 7.68
N VAL A 65 -0.54 11.72 8.97
CA VAL A 65 -0.96 12.82 9.83
C VAL A 65 -0.42 14.18 9.36
N SER A 66 0.84 14.26 8.93
CA SER A 66 1.40 15.46 8.30
C SER A 66 0.63 15.82 7.02
N ASN A 67 0.38 14.85 6.14
CA ASN A 67 -0.31 15.09 4.86
C ASN A 67 -1.78 15.52 5.01
N TYR A 68 -2.52 14.94 5.96
CA TYR A 68 -3.96 15.18 6.12
C TYR A 68 -4.28 16.28 7.13
N LEU A 69 -3.48 16.43 8.19
CA LEU A 69 -3.76 17.34 9.32
C LEU A 69 -2.72 18.45 9.47
N GLY A 70 -1.63 18.44 8.68
CA GLY A 70 -0.59 19.46 8.75
C GLY A 70 0.25 19.43 10.03
N ILE A 71 0.27 18.31 10.76
CA ILE A 71 1.10 18.15 11.95
C ILE A 71 2.44 17.53 11.54
N ASP A 72 3.49 18.35 11.56
CA ASP A 72 4.87 17.93 11.28
C ASP A 72 5.69 17.58 12.55
N GLY A 73 5.06 17.72 13.72
CA GLY A 73 5.66 17.51 15.04
C GLY A 73 5.14 16.28 15.76
N ASP A 74 5.49 16.18 17.04
CA ASP A 74 4.94 15.14 17.91
C ASP A 74 3.54 15.50 18.40
N HIS A 75 2.77 14.50 18.78
CA HIS A 75 1.43 14.67 19.34
C HIS A 75 1.25 13.77 20.55
N GLN A 76 0.55 14.24 21.57
CA GLN A 76 0.30 13.50 22.83
C GLN A 76 -0.32 12.11 22.65
N LEU A 77 -1.00 11.86 21.52
CA LEU A 77 -1.62 10.57 21.20
C LEU A 77 -0.71 9.63 20.41
N PHE A 78 0.46 10.08 19.94
CA PHE A 78 1.33 9.27 19.10
C PHE A 78 1.92 8.08 19.86
N GLU A 79 2.27 8.24 21.14
CA GLU A 79 2.73 7.12 21.97
C GLU A 79 1.64 6.05 22.13
N VAL A 80 0.39 6.46 22.36
CA VAL A 80 -0.75 5.55 22.49
C VAL A 80 -1.01 4.82 21.17
N ILE A 81 -1.05 5.56 20.05
CA ILE A 81 -1.26 4.98 18.72
C ILE A 81 -0.10 4.04 18.34
N ALA A 82 1.14 4.37 18.67
CA ALA A 82 2.28 3.49 18.43
C ALA A 82 2.11 2.14 19.14
N GLY A 83 1.75 2.16 20.43
CA GLY A 83 1.49 0.94 21.19
C GLY A 83 0.32 0.11 20.63
N LEU A 84 -0.73 0.76 20.12
CA LEU A 84 -1.85 0.06 19.48
C LEU A 84 -1.48 -0.53 18.12
N LEU A 85 -0.64 0.15 17.34
CA LEU A 85 -0.19 -0.31 16.02
C LEU A 85 0.77 -1.50 16.10
N GLU A 86 1.55 -1.65 17.17
CA GLU A 86 2.50 -2.77 17.31
C GLU A 86 1.85 -4.15 17.18
N ASN A 87 0.60 -4.29 17.63
CA ASN A 87 -0.10 -5.57 17.69
C ASN A 87 -1.24 -5.69 16.66
N LYS A 88 -1.45 -4.68 15.81
CA LYS A 88 -2.60 -4.62 14.89
C LYS A 88 -2.15 -4.43 13.44
N LYS A 89 -2.71 -5.26 12.55
CA LYS A 89 -2.52 -5.12 11.11
C LYS A 89 -3.56 -4.14 10.55
N VAL A 90 -3.11 -2.94 10.24
CA VAL A 90 -3.95 -1.87 9.70
C VAL A 90 -3.35 -1.35 8.41
N THR A 91 -4.19 -1.13 7.42
CA THR A 91 -3.77 -0.59 6.13
C THR A 91 -3.71 0.94 6.19
N PRO A 92 -2.85 1.59 5.40
CA PRO A 92 -2.84 3.05 5.29
C PRO A 92 -4.21 3.64 4.90
N ALA A 93 -5.00 2.93 4.10
CA ALA A 93 -6.33 3.38 3.68
C ALA A 93 -7.33 3.44 4.84
N GLU A 94 -7.36 2.44 5.72
CA GLU A 94 -8.23 2.43 6.91
C GLU A 94 -7.94 3.63 7.83
N ILE A 95 -6.65 3.95 8.04
CA ILE A 95 -6.29 5.12 8.85
C ILE A 95 -6.58 6.44 8.13
N ALA A 96 -6.33 6.52 6.83
CA ALA A 96 -6.64 7.73 6.07
C ALA A 96 -8.14 8.04 6.11
N GLU A 97 -9.00 7.02 6.03
CA GLU A 97 -10.45 7.17 6.19
C GLU A 97 -10.82 7.75 7.55
N GLU A 98 -10.21 7.26 8.63
CA GLU A 98 -10.44 7.76 9.98
C GLU A 98 -9.97 9.21 10.16
N LEU A 99 -8.78 9.55 9.63
CA LEU A 99 -8.24 10.91 9.67
C LEU A 99 -9.13 11.91 8.91
N LEU A 100 -9.78 11.49 7.82
CA LEU A 100 -10.65 12.33 7.01
C LEU A 100 -12.01 12.64 7.64
N LYS A 101 -12.37 11.99 8.76
CA LYS A 101 -13.66 12.25 9.43
C LYS A 101 -13.71 13.61 10.12
N SER A 102 -12.57 14.25 10.38
CA SER A 102 -12.50 15.56 11.01
C SER A 102 -11.31 16.36 10.53
N GLU A 103 -11.50 17.67 10.33
CA GLU A 103 -10.41 18.61 10.11
C GLU A 103 -9.72 19.03 11.42
N ASP A 104 -10.35 18.79 12.57
CA ASP A 104 -9.72 19.05 13.88
C ASP A 104 -8.74 17.91 14.20
N PRO A 105 -7.43 18.19 14.33
CA PRO A 105 -6.45 17.13 14.51
C PRO A 105 -6.62 16.34 15.81
N ASN A 106 -7.12 16.95 16.88
CA ASN A 106 -7.36 16.25 18.13
C ASN A 106 -8.55 15.29 18.00
N VAL A 107 -9.61 15.71 17.30
CA VAL A 107 -10.79 14.87 17.06
C VAL A 107 -10.43 13.72 16.13
N ALA A 108 -9.74 13.99 15.01
CA ALA A 108 -9.30 12.97 14.06
C ALA A 108 -8.40 11.91 14.72
N LEU A 109 -7.39 12.34 15.50
CA LEU A 109 -6.48 11.41 16.17
C LEU A 109 -7.16 10.62 17.30
N ARG A 110 -8.16 11.18 17.98
CA ARG A 110 -8.99 10.41 18.92
C ARG A 110 -9.83 9.35 18.20
N GLY A 111 -10.41 9.70 17.05
CA GLY A 111 -11.10 8.73 16.18
C GLY A 111 -10.19 7.57 15.79
N VAL A 112 -8.92 7.85 15.46
CA VAL A 112 -7.91 6.81 15.20
C VAL A 112 -7.69 5.91 16.43
N VAL A 113 -7.57 6.47 17.63
CA VAL A 113 -7.43 5.66 18.85
C VAL A 113 -8.65 4.77 19.06
N GLU A 114 -9.86 5.32 18.98
CA GLU A 114 -11.11 4.56 19.14
C GLU A 114 -11.24 3.43 18.10
N PHE A 115 -10.95 3.74 16.83
CA PHE A 115 -10.93 2.77 15.74
C PHE A 115 -9.92 1.65 16.02
N LEU A 116 -8.71 2.02 16.44
CA LEU A 116 -7.66 1.06 16.75
C LEU A 116 -8.05 0.22 17.96
N GLU A 117 -8.68 0.75 19.00
CA GLU A 117 -9.12 -0.02 20.18
C GLU A 117 -10.18 -1.07 19.86
N GLN A 118 -11.10 -0.77 18.95
CA GLN A 118 -12.22 -1.66 18.57
C GLN A 118 -11.82 -2.82 17.65
N LYS A 119 -10.62 -2.80 17.06
CA LYS A 119 -10.15 -3.77 16.07
C LYS A 119 -9.46 -4.99 16.68
#